data_AF-A0A7V7H317-F1
#
_entry.id   AF-A0A7V7H317-F1
#
_cell.length_a   1.000
_cell.length_b   1.000
_cell.length_c   1.000
_cell.angle_alpha   90.00
_cell.angle_beta   90.00
_cell.angle_gamma   90.00
#
_symmetry.space_group_name_H-M   'P 1'
#
loop_
_entity.id
_entity.type
_entity.pdbx_description
1 polymer ?
#
loop_
_entity_poly.entity_id
_entity_poly.type
_entity_poly.pdbx_seq_one_letter_code
_entity_poly.pdbx_strand_id
1 'polypeptide(L)'
;MNKIYEFYSNRNNGSFPNYNEKFKKFGVSPKNPIIFILDNELSSKDKPLKKLISQVELDKTKLASFKNDNFINITSNLYLTTHQLVKGLKECEIEDLFDKGTLNVKLNNKSFEKDSKKFNDKIHYGKTIFADYVSKNYKNIDFNEFRPLLDNLNKIITNYPPN
;
A
#
# COMPACT_ATOMS: atom_id res chain seq x y z
N MET A 1 10.90 -5.53 1.03
CA MET A 1 10.36 -4.50 0.12
C MET A 1 11.46 -3.58 -0.44
N ASN A 2 12.37 -3.08 0.41
CA ASN A 2 13.49 -2.19 0.01
C ASN A 2 14.30 -2.66 -1.20
N LYS A 3 14.49 -3.97 -1.36
CA LYS A 3 15.25 -4.55 -2.48
C LYS A 3 14.64 -4.30 -3.87
N ILE A 4 13.32 -4.17 -4.00
CA ILE A 4 12.70 -4.01 -5.33
C ILE A 4 13.05 -2.64 -5.90
N TYR A 5 12.96 -1.57 -5.09
CA TYR A 5 13.35 -0.23 -5.54
C TYR A 5 14.83 -0.14 -5.93
N GLU A 6 15.70 -0.96 -5.32
CA GLU A 6 17.12 -1.01 -5.71
C GLU A 6 17.35 -1.44 -7.16
N PHE A 7 16.45 -2.24 -7.75
CA PHE A 7 16.51 -2.59 -9.17
C PHE A 7 15.97 -1.50 -10.11
N TYR A 8 15.49 -0.39 -9.56
CA TYR A 8 15.01 0.80 -10.28
C TYR A 8 15.89 2.04 -10.02
N SER A 9 16.94 1.90 -9.21
CA SER A 9 17.81 3.02 -8.83
C SER A 9 19.28 2.66 -9.02
N ASN A 10 20.10 3.67 -9.36
CA ASN A 10 21.56 3.52 -9.45
C ASN A 10 22.27 3.77 -8.10
N ARG A 11 21.53 3.75 -6.98
CA ARG A 11 22.04 4.19 -5.66
C ARG A 11 22.91 3.17 -4.92
N ASN A 12 22.97 1.91 -5.40
CA ASN A 12 23.64 0.82 -4.67
C ASN A 12 25.06 0.52 -5.14
N ASN A 13 25.77 1.49 -5.71
CA ASN A 13 27.14 1.32 -6.23
C ASN A 13 27.30 0.08 -7.14
N GLY A 14 26.27 -0.25 -7.92
CA GLY A 14 26.27 -1.41 -8.84
C GLY A 14 25.88 -2.75 -8.22
N SER A 15 25.55 -2.83 -6.93
CA SER A 15 25.11 -4.09 -6.28
C SER A 15 23.79 -4.64 -6.84
N PHE A 16 22.98 -3.77 -7.44
CA PHE A 16 21.73 -4.11 -8.10
C PHE A 16 21.71 -3.48 -9.50
N PRO A 17 21.36 -4.24 -10.57
CA PRO A 17 21.21 -3.67 -11.89
C PRO A 17 19.92 -2.84 -11.97
N ASN A 18 20.01 -1.62 -12.50
CA ASN A 18 18.84 -0.84 -12.88
C ASN A 18 18.18 -1.48 -14.12
N TYR A 19 17.15 -2.29 -13.91
CA TYR A 19 16.50 -3.03 -14.98
C TYR A 19 15.84 -2.10 -15.99
N ASN A 20 15.28 -0.98 -15.55
CA ASN A 20 14.64 -0.04 -16.45
C ASN A 20 15.63 0.53 -17.47
N GLU A 21 16.76 1.04 -17.00
CA GLU A 21 17.82 1.55 -17.87
C GLU A 21 18.44 0.44 -18.72
N LYS A 22 18.64 -0.75 -18.14
CA LYS A 22 19.19 -1.90 -18.87
C LYS A 22 18.30 -2.32 -20.03
N PHE A 23 16.99 -2.46 -19.82
CA PHE A 23 16.05 -2.85 -20.87
C PHE A 23 15.84 -1.75 -21.91
N LYS A 24 15.85 -0.48 -21.50
CA LYS A 24 15.81 0.66 -22.44
C LYS A 24 16.97 0.64 -23.44
N LYS A 25 18.17 0.23 -23.02
CA LYS A 25 19.33 0.07 -23.94
C LYS A 25 19.11 -0.97 -25.04
N PHE A 26 18.20 -1.93 -24.82
CA PHE A 26 17.80 -2.93 -25.81
C PHE A 26 16.51 -2.53 -26.56
N GLY A 27 16.02 -1.30 -26.40
CA GLY A 27 14.75 -0.86 -27.01
C GLY A 27 13.52 -1.51 -26.39
N VAL A 28 13.64 -2.10 -25.20
CA VAL A 28 12.54 -2.76 -24.50
C VAL A 28 11.98 -1.83 -23.42
N SER A 29 10.71 -1.46 -23.59
CA SER A 29 9.96 -0.66 -22.61
C SER A 29 8.96 -1.52 -21.83
N PRO A 30 8.77 -1.28 -20.52
CA PRO A 30 7.78 -1.97 -19.74
C PRO A 30 6.37 -1.68 -20.27
N LYS A 31 5.58 -2.75 -20.45
CA LYS A 31 4.20 -2.65 -20.98
C LYS A 31 3.15 -2.44 -19.88
N ASN A 32 3.51 -2.68 -18.62
CA ASN A 32 2.60 -2.59 -17.48
C ASN A 32 3.25 -1.82 -16.32
N PRO A 33 2.44 -1.12 -15.51
CA PRO A 33 2.91 -0.53 -14.27
C PRO A 33 3.19 -1.63 -13.23
N ILE A 34 4.21 -1.41 -12.40
CA ILE A 34 4.45 -2.12 -11.15
C ILE A 34 3.99 -1.18 -10.04
N ILE A 35 3.08 -1.64 -9.19
CA ILE A 35 2.44 -0.80 -8.19
C ILE A 35 2.73 -1.35 -6.80
N PHE A 36 3.38 -0.55 -5.95
CA PHE A 36 3.40 -0.79 -4.52
C PHE A 36 2.08 -0.31 -3.91
N ILE A 37 1.42 -1.19 -3.16
CA ILE A 37 0.22 -0.87 -2.38
C ILE A 37 0.61 -0.99 -0.91
N LEU A 38 0.55 0.11 -0.17
CA LEU A 38 0.94 0.18 1.24
C LEU A 38 -0.15 0.81 2.10
N ASP A 39 -0.08 0.54 3.40
CA ASP A 39 -0.87 1.24 4.41
C ASP A 39 -0.51 2.74 4.44
N ASN A 40 -1.46 3.59 4.82
CA ASN A 40 -1.25 5.04 4.91
C ASN A 40 -0.66 5.43 6.27
N GLU A 41 0.64 5.15 6.44
CA GLU A 41 1.39 5.26 7.70
C GLU A 41 2.67 6.12 7.54
N LEU A 42 2.47 7.39 7.14
CA LEU A 42 3.57 8.34 6.85
C LEU A 42 4.20 9.03 8.07
N SER A 43 3.54 8.98 9.23
CA SER A 43 3.90 9.75 10.42
C SER A 43 5.02 9.06 11.22
N SER A 44 5.05 7.73 11.22
CA SER A 44 5.94 6.89 12.03
C SER A 44 7.19 6.48 11.26
N LYS A 45 8.38 6.75 11.81
CA LYS A 45 9.69 6.52 11.14
C LYS A 45 9.95 5.07 10.73
N ASP A 46 9.48 4.11 11.52
CA ASP A 46 9.78 2.70 11.32
C ASP A 46 8.83 1.98 10.37
N LYS A 47 7.81 2.67 9.88
CA LYS A 47 6.77 2.08 9.05
C LYS A 47 7.21 1.94 7.57
N PRO A 48 6.80 0.84 6.89
CA PRO A 48 7.12 0.56 5.49
C PRO A 48 6.99 1.75 4.53
N LEU A 49 5.87 2.48 4.57
CA LEU A 49 5.64 3.61 3.68
C LEU A 49 6.67 4.73 3.91
N LYS A 50 6.90 5.10 5.17
CA LYS A 50 7.88 6.14 5.53
C LYS A 50 9.30 5.76 5.07
N LYS A 51 9.70 4.51 5.29
CA LYS A 51 11.00 3.97 4.84
C LYS A 51 11.17 4.07 3.33
N LEU A 52 10.15 3.67 2.57
CA LEU A 52 10.18 3.74 1.11
C LEU A 52 10.30 5.20 0.63
N ILE A 53 9.50 6.12 1.17
CA ILE A 53 9.53 7.54 0.78
C ILE A 53 10.91 8.15 1.07
N SER A 54 11.51 7.84 2.22
CA SER A 54 12.87 8.27 2.56
C SER A 54 13.91 7.69 1.60
N GLN A 55 13.77 6.43 1.19
CA GLN A 55 14.68 5.78 0.24
C GLN A 55 14.55 6.32 -1.18
N VAL A 56 13.34 6.71 -1.61
CA VAL A 56 13.06 7.27 -2.93
C VAL A 56 13.56 8.72 -3.05
N GLU A 57 13.60 9.47 -1.94
CA GLU A 57 13.97 10.90 -1.91
C GLU A 57 13.09 11.74 -2.84
N LEU A 58 11.77 11.58 -2.72
CA LEU A 58 10.83 12.42 -3.47
C LEU A 58 11.05 13.90 -3.12
N ASP A 59 11.01 14.76 -4.14
CA ASP A 59 11.00 16.21 -3.92
C ASP A 59 9.73 16.65 -3.16
N LYS A 60 9.77 17.85 -2.60
CA LYS A 60 8.68 18.37 -1.76
C LYS A 60 7.35 18.47 -2.50
N THR A 61 7.37 18.79 -3.79
CA THR A 61 6.17 18.94 -4.63
C THR A 61 5.53 17.59 -4.90
N LYS A 62 6.33 16.60 -5.29
CA LYS A 62 5.90 15.20 -5.46
C LYS A 62 5.36 14.61 -4.17
N LEU A 63 6.02 14.85 -3.04
CA LEU A 63 5.53 14.38 -1.75
C LEU A 63 4.20 15.02 -1.35
N ALA A 64 4.00 16.31 -1.67
CA ALA A 64 2.74 17.00 -1.43
C ALA A 64 1.60 16.44 -2.30
N SER A 65 1.85 16.24 -3.60
CA SER A 65 0.87 15.58 -4.50
C SER A 65 0.55 14.17 -4.03
N PHE A 66 1.54 13.37 -3.65
CA PHE A 66 1.30 12.03 -3.12
C PHE A 66 0.39 12.03 -1.89
N LYS A 67 0.58 12.96 -0.94
CA LYS A 67 -0.27 13.09 0.25
C LYS A 67 -1.71 13.48 -0.07
N ASN A 68 -1.92 14.22 -1.16
CA ASN A 68 -3.25 14.63 -1.61
C ASN A 68 -3.94 13.50 -2.39
N ASP A 69 -3.22 12.91 -3.33
CA ASP A 69 -3.78 12.00 -4.33
C ASP A 69 -3.77 10.54 -3.85
N ASN A 70 -2.95 10.20 -2.85
CA ASN A 70 -2.67 8.84 -2.34
C ASN A 70 -2.07 7.90 -3.40
N PHE A 71 -1.50 8.44 -4.47
CA PHE A 71 -0.66 7.70 -5.41
C PHE A 71 0.37 8.61 -6.08
N ILE A 72 1.46 8.01 -6.57
CA ILE A 72 2.51 8.72 -7.29
C ILE A 72 3.29 7.77 -8.21
N ASN A 73 3.75 8.30 -9.35
CA ASN A 73 4.80 7.65 -10.14
C ASN A 73 6.17 7.92 -9.49
N ILE A 74 6.83 6.86 -9.03
CA ILE A 74 8.17 6.96 -8.45
C ILE A 74 9.19 7.19 -9.58
N THR A 75 9.24 6.25 -10.53
CA THR A 75 10.12 6.29 -11.70
C THR A 75 9.65 5.29 -12.74
N SER A 76 9.78 5.64 -14.02
CA SER A 76 9.36 4.81 -15.16
C SER A 76 7.98 4.14 -14.94
N ASN A 77 7.94 2.80 -14.83
CA ASN A 77 6.71 2.04 -14.62
C ASN A 77 6.45 1.70 -13.15
N LEU A 78 7.25 2.19 -12.21
CA LEU A 78 7.09 1.95 -10.79
C LEU A 78 6.24 3.04 -10.13
N TYR A 79 5.12 2.63 -9.55
CA TYR A 79 4.17 3.46 -8.85
C TYR A 79 4.06 3.06 -7.38
N LEU A 80 3.61 4.01 -6.56
CA LEU A 80 3.20 3.80 -5.19
C LEU A 80 1.77 4.30 -5.01
N THR A 81 0.94 3.55 -4.30
CA THR A 81 -0.37 3.99 -3.84
C THR A 81 -0.65 3.51 -2.43
N THR A 82 -1.52 4.25 -1.74
CA THR A 82 -2.07 3.90 -0.43
C THR A 82 -3.58 4.09 -0.48
N HIS A 83 -4.30 3.55 0.49
CA HIS A 83 -5.66 4.03 0.75
C HIS A 83 -5.62 5.43 1.39
N GLN A 84 -6.76 6.10 1.42
CA GLN A 84 -6.95 7.38 2.10
C GLN A 84 -6.86 7.22 3.62
N LEU A 85 -6.59 8.33 4.32
CA LEU A 85 -6.83 8.41 5.75
C LEU A 85 -8.34 8.50 5.99
N VAL A 86 -8.83 7.74 6.96
CA VAL A 86 -10.25 7.70 7.31
C VAL A 86 -10.43 8.07 8.79
N LYS A 87 -11.67 8.43 9.17
CA LYS A 87 -12.06 8.60 10.59
C LYS A 87 -11.20 9.62 11.36
N GLY A 88 -10.59 10.59 10.67
CA GLY A 88 -9.71 11.61 11.27
C GLY A 88 -8.38 11.08 11.79
N LEU A 89 -8.00 9.85 11.43
CA LEU A 89 -6.75 9.24 11.85
C LEU A 89 -5.55 9.88 11.13
N LYS A 90 -4.42 9.99 11.84
CA LYS A 90 -3.14 10.48 11.27
C LYS A 90 -2.37 9.40 10.50
N GLU A 91 -2.68 8.14 10.80
CA GLU A 91 -2.18 6.94 10.13
C GLU A 91 -3.31 5.92 10.10
N CYS A 92 -3.39 5.16 9.02
CA CYS A 92 -4.37 4.09 8.86
C CYS A 92 -3.67 2.83 8.33
N GLU A 93 -4.12 1.69 8.82
CA GLU A 93 -3.90 0.38 8.19
C GLU A 93 -5.13 0.03 7.35
N ILE A 94 -4.99 -0.90 6.39
CA ILE A 94 -6.09 -1.27 5.51
C ILE A 94 -7.35 -1.75 6.26
N GLU A 95 -7.19 -2.34 7.45
CA GLU A 95 -8.35 -2.77 8.24
C GLU A 95 -9.16 -1.58 8.80
N ASP A 96 -8.58 -0.38 8.92
CA ASP A 96 -9.32 0.82 9.32
C ASP A 96 -10.38 1.24 8.32
N LEU A 97 -10.35 0.73 7.09
CA LEU A 97 -11.37 0.98 6.08
C LEU A 97 -12.68 0.23 6.37
N PHE A 98 -12.64 -0.84 7.17
CA PHE A 98 -13.86 -1.54 7.57
C PHE A 98 -14.69 -0.73 8.57
N ASP A 99 -16.00 -0.92 8.52
CA ASP A 99 -16.91 -0.32 9.48
C ASP A 99 -16.77 -0.94 10.88
N LYS A 100 -17.40 -0.29 11.89
CA LYS A 100 -17.36 -0.80 13.27
C LYS A 100 -18.04 -2.16 13.41
N GLY A 101 -19.07 -2.43 12.61
CA GLY A 101 -19.79 -3.70 12.64
C GLY A 101 -18.87 -4.86 12.31
N THR A 102 -18.17 -4.75 11.18
CA THR A 102 -17.21 -5.74 10.69
C THR A 102 -16.03 -5.90 11.64
N LEU A 103 -15.46 -4.79 12.13
CA LEU A 103 -14.31 -4.82 13.05
C LEU A 103 -14.64 -5.43 14.43
N ASN A 104 -15.89 -5.31 14.90
CA ASN A 104 -16.30 -5.80 16.21
C ASN A 104 -16.90 -7.22 16.20
N VAL A 105 -16.86 -7.91 15.05
CA VAL A 105 -17.35 -9.28 14.95
C VAL A 105 -16.63 -10.18 15.95
N LYS A 106 -17.42 -10.93 16.72
CA LYS A 106 -16.90 -11.97 17.62
C LYS A 106 -16.98 -13.34 16.97
N LEU A 107 -15.86 -14.05 16.97
CA LEU A 107 -15.77 -15.42 16.45
C LEU A 107 -15.30 -16.32 17.58
N ASN A 108 -16.07 -17.37 17.91
CA ASN A 108 -15.78 -18.27 19.02
C ASN A 108 -15.49 -17.52 20.33
N ASN A 109 -16.30 -16.50 20.65
CA ASN A 109 -16.17 -15.59 21.79
C ASN A 109 -14.89 -14.73 21.83
N LYS A 110 -14.07 -14.73 20.76
CA LYS A 110 -12.89 -13.86 20.63
C LYS A 110 -13.20 -12.63 19.78
N SER A 111 -12.58 -11.49 20.08
CA SER A 111 -12.67 -10.26 19.29
C SER A 111 -11.46 -10.09 18.35
N PHE A 112 -11.63 -9.29 17.30
CA PHE A 112 -10.49 -8.94 16.44
C PHE A 112 -9.51 -8.04 17.18
N GLU A 113 -8.22 -8.31 17.04
CA GLU A 113 -7.14 -7.41 17.44
C GLU A 113 -6.07 -7.39 16.36
N LYS A 114 -5.76 -6.19 15.86
CA LYS A 114 -4.77 -5.98 14.81
C LYS A 114 -3.39 -5.59 15.35
N ASP A 115 -3.34 -5.01 16.55
CA ASP A 115 -2.09 -4.63 17.21
C ASP A 115 -1.48 -5.86 17.89
N SER A 116 -0.37 -6.35 17.34
CA SER A 116 0.35 -7.50 17.87
C SER A 116 0.81 -7.31 19.32
N LYS A 117 0.99 -6.06 19.81
CA LYS A 117 1.40 -5.78 21.19
C LYS A 117 0.24 -5.92 22.19
N LYS A 118 -1.00 -5.75 21.73
CA LYS A 118 -2.22 -5.92 22.54
C LYS A 118 -2.85 -7.30 22.39
N PHE A 119 -2.33 -8.10 21.47
CA PHE A 119 -2.87 -9.40 21.13
C PHE A 119 -2.79 -10.38 22.31
N ASN A 120 -3.89 -11.07 22.57
CA ASN A 120 -3.99 -12.14 23.57
C ASN A 120 -4.81 -13.28 22.96
N ASP A 121 -4.16 -14.40 22.70
CA ASP A 121 -4.74 -15.55 22.00
C ASP A 121 -5.97 -16.16 22.71
N LYS A 122 -6.14 -15.96 24.03
CA LYS A 122 -7.31 -16.43 24.78
C LYS A 122 -8.58 -15.67 24.41
N ILE A 123 -8.46 -14.39 24.10
CA ILE A 123 -9.60 -13.48 23.91
C ILE A 123 -9.63 -12.83 22.52
N HIS A 124 -8.56 -12.91 21.74
CA HIS A 124 -8.43 -12.25 20.45
C HIS A 124 -8.14 -13.23 19.30
N TYR A 125 -8.61 -12.86 18.10
CA TYR A 125 -8.16 -13.45 16.84
C TYR A 125 -7.49 -12.38 15.97
N GLY A 126 -6.53 -12.81 15.15
CA GLY A 126 -5.67 -11.91 14.36
C GLY A 126 -6.12 -11.74 12.91
N LYS A 127 -5.29 -11.03 12.14
CA LYS A 127 -5.56 -10.64 10.73
C LYS A 127 -5.91 -11.81 9.81
N THR A 128 -5.26 -12.97 9.97
CA THR A 128 -5.54 -14.15 9.13
C THR A 128 -6.98 -14.64 9.26
N ILE A 129 -7.49 -14.73 10.50
CA ILE A 129 -8.87 -15.17 10.76
C ILE A 129 -9.86 -14.09 10.33
N PHE A 130 -9.52 -12.82 10.55
CA PHE A 130 -10.33 -11.70 10.09
C PHE A 130 -10.48 -11.69 8.56
N ALA A 131 -9.39 -11.90 7.82
CA ALA A 131 -9.41 -11.96 6.36
C ALA A 131 -10.27 -13.13 5.83
N ASP A 132 -10.20 -14.31 6.47
CA ASP A 132 -11.07 -15.45 6.14
C ASP A 132 -12.55 -15.12 6.39
N TYR A 133 -12.87 -14.46 7.51
CA TYR A 133 -14.22 -13.98 7.78
C TYR A 133 -14.70 -12.99 6.71
N VAL A 134 -13.89 -12.00 6.36
CA VAL A 134 -14.21 -11.01 5.33
C VAL A 134 -14.47 -11.71 3.99
N SER A 135 -13.60 -12.65 3.58
CA SER A 135 -13.73 -13.39 2.33
C SER A 135 -15.00 -14.24 2.27
N LYS A 136 -15.44 -14.83 3.40
CA LYS A 136 -16.69 -15.60 3.47
C LYS A 136 -17.94 -14.74 3.50
N ASN A 137 -17.84 -13.51 4.00
CA ASN A 137 -18.99 -12.64 4.27
C ASN A 137 -19.02 -11.37 3.41
N TYR A 138 -18.18 -11.28 2.37
CA TYR A 138 -17.97 -10.06 1.57
C TYR A 138 -19.26 -9.45 1.00
N LYS A 139 -20.30 -10.25 0.75
CA LYS A 139 -21.59 -9.76 0.25
C LYS A 139 -22.36 -8.89 1.26
N ASN A 140 -22.06 -9.07 2.55
CA ASN A 140 -22.75 -8.40 3.66
C ASN A 140 -21.86 -7.34 4.35
N ILE A 141 -20.68 -7.08 3.80
CA ILE A 141 -19.71 -6.11 4.34
C ILE A 141 -19.72 -4.88 3.44
N ASP A 142 -19.74 -3.70 4.05
CA ASP A 142 -19.59 -2.45 3.31
C ASP A 142 -18.10 -2.22 2.94
N PHE A 143 -17.82 -2.09 1.64
CA PHE A 143 -16.51 -1.80 1.08
C PHE A 143 -16.41 -0.39 0.47
N ASN A 144 -17.35 0.51 0.74
CA ASN A 144 -17.36 1.85 0.15
C ASN A 144 -16.05 2.63 0.41
N GLU A 145 -15.45 2.48 1.60
CA GLU A 145 -14.17 3.11 1.94
C GLU A 145 -12.96 2.51 1.19
N PHE A 146 -13.11 1.40 0.46
CA PHE A 146 -12.06 0.85 -0.40
C PHE A 146 -12.07 1.46 -1.81
N ARG A 147 -13.16 2.12 -2.21
CA ARG A 147 -13.32 2.68 -3.56
C ARG A 147 -12.18 3.65 -3.94
N PRO A 148 -11.73 4.59 -3.09
CA PRO A 148 -10.67 5.52 -3.49
C PRO A 148 -9.35 4.83 -3.85
N LEU A 149 -8.98 3.76 -3.14
CA LEU A 149 -7.83 2.92 -3.48
C LEU A 149 -8.01 2.25 -4.84
N LEU A 150 -9.19 1.66 -5.10
CA LEU A 150 -9.49 1.01 -6.38
C LEU A 150 -9.54 2.00 -7.55
N ASP A 151 -10.03 3.22 -7.31
CA ASP A 151 -10.05 4.29 -8.31
C ASP A 151 -8.63 4.75 -8.66
N ASN A 152 -7.74 4.86 -7.67
CA ASN A 152 -6.31 5.10 -7.91
C ASN A 152 -5.66 3.93 -8.66
N LEU A 153 -6.06 2.70 -8.31
CA LEU A 153 -5.94 1.46 -9.09
C LEU A 153 -6.07 1.70 -10.59
N ASN A 154 -7.31 2.02 -10.95
CA ASN A 154 -7.75 2.21 -12.31
C ASN A 154 -7.05 3.39 -12.99
N LYS A 155 -6.84 4.50 -12.28
CA LYS A 155 -6.13 5.68 -12.81
C LYS A 155 -4.70 5.33 -13.20
N ILE A 156 -3.96 4.62 -12.35
CA ILE A 156 -2.57 4.22 -12.66
C ILE A 156 -2.56 3.34 -13.91
N ILE A 157 -3.43 2.34 -13.98
CA ILE A 157 -3.47 1.39 -15.11
C ILE A 157 -3.90 2.09 -16.41
N THR A 158 -4.93 2.95 -16.35
CA THR A 158 -5.50 3.62 -17.53
C THR A 158 -4.57 4.70 -18.07
N ASN A 159 -3.91 5.45 -17.19
CA ASN A 159 -3.01 6.53 -17.60
C ASN A 159 -1.59 6.02 -17.90
N TYR A 160 -1.29 4.74 -17.62
CA TYR A 160 -0.03 4.16 -18.03
C TYR A 160 -0.02 4.03 -19.55
N PRO A 161 0.86 4.74 -20.26
CA PRO A 161 0.81 4.80 -21.71
C PRO A 161 1.00 3.40 -22.30
N PRO A 162 0.11 2.93 -23.20
CA PRO A 162 0.43 1.78 -24.03
C PRO A 162 1.60 2.17 -24.93
N ASN A 163 2.64 1.33 -24.97
CA ASN A 163 3.71 1.45 -25.96
C ASN A 163 3.15 1.28 -27.38
#